data_AF-A0A815XIR6-F1
#
_entry.id   AF-A0A815XIR6-F1
#
_cell.length_a   1.000
_cell.length_b   1.000
_cell.length_c   1.000
_cell.angle_alpha   90.00
_cell.angle_beta   90.00
_cell.angle_gamma   90.00
#
_symmetry.space_group_name_H-M   'P 1'
#
loop_
_entity.id
_entity.type
_entity.pdbx_description
1 polymer ?
#
loop_
_entity_poly.entity_id
_entity_poly.type
_entity_poly.pdbx_seq_one_letter_code
_entity_poly.pdbx_strand_id
1 'polypeptide(L)'
;MIRNTTQSNALVSAQFTNYRLYGYVNYDLSAQSAQYGDCTCSSSATCITQYAVINYPNFTDTFPLPGLYTGCYIVDSLLQSDLQCFYDQACISKVQSYLGSSTLMNVTALNISLSIQFLENSTISDIIDQLMVEEWINSSMYENYYSECQPLHCTYTVTTKNSVIYIITTLIGLVGGLITVLKLTVPMLVKFARKRMHKEVKTET
;
A
#
# COMPACT_ATOMS: atom_id res chain seq x y z
N MET A 1 4.10 5.65 10.64
CA MET A 1 4.15 6.86 11.49
C MET A 1 2.97 6.94 12.45
N ILE A 2 1.71 6.87 11.98
CA ILE A 2 0.50 6.91 12.82
C ILE A 2 0.50 5.84 13.94
N ARG A 3 0.85 4.58 13.62
CA ARG A 3 0.88 3.47 14.61
C ARG A 3 1.79 3.75 15.80
N ASN A 4 2.99 4.26 15.54
CA ASN A 4 3.99 4.58 16.56
C ASN A 4 3.56 5.76 17.43
N THR A 5 2.81 6.72 16.86
CA THR A 5 2.32 7.89 17.59
C THR A 5 1.08 7.60 18.45
N THR A 6 0.33 6.52 18.18
CA THR A 6 -0.90 6.19 18.91
C THR A 6 -0.74 5.04 19.91
N GLN A 7 0.33 4.24 19.82
CA GLN A 7 0.47 3.00 20.60
C GLN A 7 0.42 3.22 22.12
N SER A 8 1.06 4.27 22.64
CA SER A 8 1.16 4.51 24.08
C SER A 8 0.10 5.48 24.62
N ASN A 9 -0.81 5.99 23.77
CA ASN A 9 -1.79 7.01 24.18
C ASN A 9 -2.96 6.46 25.00
N ALA A 10 -2.94 5.16 25.37
CA ALA A 10 -4.04 4.48 26.06
C ALA A 10 -5.42 4.65 25.39
N LEU A 11 -5.44 5.02 24.10
CA LEU A 11 -6.67 5.15 23.33
C LEU A 11 -7.23 3.76 23.12
N VAL A 12 -8.44 3.53 23.61
CA VAL A 12 -9.09 2.24 23.59
C VAL A 12 -9.60 1.94 22.18
N SER A 13 -9.22 0.79 21.61
CA SER A 13 -9.76 0.32 20.35
C SER A 13 -11.24 -0.01 20.50
N ALA A 14 -12.01 0.09 19.42
CA ALA A 14 -13.45 -0.19 19.47
C ALA A 14 -13.80 -1.59 20.01
N GLN A 15 -12.88 -2.55 19.87
CA GLN A 15 -13.02 -3.93 20.35
C GLN A 15 -12.26 -4.20 21.66
N PHE A 16 -11.72 -3.18 22.32
CA PHE A 16 -10.96 -3.29 23.58
C PHE A 16 -9.77 -4.29 23.51
N THR A 17 -9.19 -4.46 22.31
CA THR A 17 -8.09 -5.40 22.03
C THR A 17 -6.74 -4.84 22.46
N ASN A 18 -6.55 -3.52 22.47
CA ASN A 18 -5.28 -2.90 22.87
C ASN A 18 -5.26 -2.48 24.35
N TYR A 19 -6.37 -2.00 24.89
CA TYR A 19 -6.53 -1.56 26.27
C TYR A 19 -7.87 -2.04 26.82
N ARG A 20 -7.86 -2.54 28.06
CA ARG A 20 -9.06 -2.94 28.80
C ARG A 20 -9.35 -1.93 29.89
N LEU A 21 -10.62 -1.60 30.04
CA LEU A 21 -11.10 -0.66 31.05
C LEU A 21 -11.56 -1.44 32.29
N TYR A 22 -11.03 -1.07 33.44
CA TYR A 22 -11.43 -1.61 34.74
C TYR A 22 -12.00 -0.48 35.60
N GLY A 23 -13.23 -0.68 36.07
CA GLY A 23 -13.84 0.16 37.09
C GLY A 23 -13.57 -0.41 38.47
N TYR A 24 -13.11 0.43 39.40
CA TYR A 24 -12.92 0.07 40.80
C TYR A 24 -14.08 0.58 41.66
N VAL A 25 -14.25 -0.02 42.84
CA VAL A 25 -15.33 0.33 43.80
C VAL A 25 -15.30 1.80 44.21
N ASN A 26 -14.13 2.46 44.12
CA ASN A 26 -13.93 3.87 44.45
C ASN A 26 -14.27 4.84 43.30
N TYR A 27 -14.96 4.38 42.25
CA TYR A 27 -15.26 5.15 41.03
C TYR A 27 -14.04 5.53 40.18
N ASP A 28 -12.88 4.93 40.46
CA ASP A 28 -11.69 5.07 39.62
C ASP A 28 -11.83 4.21 38.37
N LEU A 29 -11.47 4.79 37.23
CA LEU A 29 -11.36 4.11 35.95
C LEU A 29 -9.88 3.95 35.59
N SER A 30 -9.44 2.72 35.35
CA SER A 30 -8.08 2.43 34.86
C SER A 30 -8.12 1.77 33.49
N ALA A 31 -7.25 2.23 32.60
CA ALA A 31 -6.98 1.58 31.34
C ALA A 31 -5.67 0.78 31.46
N GLN A 32 -5.77 -0.54 31.31
CA GLN A 32 -4.60 -1.41 31.31
C GLN A 32 -4.32 -1.92 29.90
N SER A 33 -3.07 -1.87 29.45
CA SER A 33 -2.70 -2.40 28.13
C SER A 33 -2.89 -3.91 28.08
N ALA A 34 -3.46 -4.41 27.00
CA ALA A 34 -3.55 -5.82 26.73
C ALA A 34 -2.15 -6.43 26.49
N GLN A 35 -2.04 -7.72 26.80
CA GLN A 35 -0.84 -8.52 26.62
C GLN A 35 -1.17 -9.71 25.72
N TYR A 36 -0.30 -9.95 24.74
CA TYR A 36 -0.38 -11.03 23.78
C TYR A 36 0.96 -11.78 23.81
N GLY A 37 0.99 -12.97 24.44
CA GLY A 37 2.24 -13.66 24.76
C GLY A 37 3.14 -12.81 25.65
N ASP A 38 4.41 -12.66 25.25
CA ASP A 38 5.40 -11.84 25.96
C ASP A 38 5.40 -10.36 25.52
N CYS A 39 4.40 -9.94 24.74
CA CYS A 39 4.33 -8.61 24.13
C CYS A 39 3.14 -7.80 24.66
N THR A 40 3.36 -6.53 25.00
CA THR A 40 2.33 -5.62 25.56
C THR A 40 1.98 -4.48 24.62
N CYS A 41 0.69 -4.13 24.50
CA CYS A 41 0.25 -3.10 23.57
C CYS A 41 0.77 -1.68 23.86
N SER A 42 1.23 -1.44 25.09
CA SER A 42 1.88 -0.19 25.48
C SER A 42 3.31 -0.06 24.94
N SER A 43 3.99 -1.18 24.71
CA SER A 43 5.37 -1.25 24.21
C SER A 43 5.43 -1.38 22.69
N SER A 44 4.51 -2.14 22.08
CA SER A 44 4.41 -2.29 20.63
C SER A 44 2.97 -2.41 20.15
N ALA A 45 2.65 -1.69 19.07
CA ALA A 45 1.38 -1.85 18.37
C ALA A 45 1.26 -3.18 17.59
N THR A 46 2.36 -3.87 17.32
CA THR A 46 2.39 -5.06 16.46
C THR A 46 2.26 -6.38 17.24
N CYS A 47 2.07 -6.33 18.56
CA CYS A 47 1.93 -7.55 19.36
C CYS A 47 0.75 -8.41 18.88
N ILE A 48 1.03 -9.71 18.70
CA ILE A 48 0.07 -10.71 18.25
C ILE A 48 0.26 -12.04 18.97
N THR A 49 -0.77 -12.87 18.96
CA THR A 49 -0.75 -14.28 19.37
C THR A 49 -1.73 -15.08 18.51
N GLN A 50 -1.55 -16.40 18.45
CA GLN A 50 -2.45 -17.28 17.71
C GLN A 50 -3.88 -17.10 18.20
N TYR A 51 -4.82 -16.86 17.30
CA TYR A 51 -6.22 -16.79 17.66
C TYR A 51 -6.74 -18.20 17.99
N ALA A 52 -7.60 -18.28 19.01
CA ALA A 52 -8.30 -19.50 19.36
C ALA A 52 -9.76 -19.19 19.70
N VAL A 53 -10.66 -20.04 19.23
CA VAL A 53 -12.05 -20.04 19.69
C VAL A 53 -12.09 -20.70 21.06
N ILE A 54 -12.70 -20.03 22.03
CA ILE A 54 -12.78 -20.49 23.41
C ILE A 54 -14.24 -20.75 23.78
N ASN A 55 -14.52 -21.92 24.33
CA ASN A 55 -15.86 -22.25 24.84
C ASN A 55 -16.13 -21.55 26.18
N TYR A 56 -17.05 -20.58 26.19
CA TYR A 56 -17.48 -19.88 27.41
C TYR A 56 -18.64 -20.66 28.09
N PRO A 57 -18.65 -20.83 29.43
CA PRO A 57 -17.78 -20.18 30.43
C PRO A 57 -16.59 -21.03 30.91
N ASN A 58 -16.46 -22.27 30.45
CA ASN A 58 -15.50 -23.22 31.04
C ASN A 58 -14.04 -22.94 30.64
N PHE A 59 -13.80 -22.22 29.54
CA PHE A 59 -12.47 -21.88 29.00
C PHE A 59 -11.55 -23.10 28.74
N THR A 60 -12.08 -24.32 28.74
CA THR A 60 -11.29 -25.57 28.60
C THR A 60 -11.11 -26.01 27.16
N ASP A 61 -12.10 -25.80 26.30
CA ASP A 61 -12.03 -26.17 24.89
C ASP A 61 -11.53 -24.96 24.09
N THR A 62 -10.23 -24.97 23.79
CA THR A 62 -9.60 -24.01 22.90
C THR A 62 -9.32 -24.65 21.55
N PHE A 63 -9.95 -24.14 20.50
CA PHE A 63 -9.60 -24.49 19.12
C PHE A 63 -8.71 -23.40 18.53
N PRO A 64 -7.38 -23.60 18.46
CA PRO A 64 -6.50 -22.66 17.77
C PRO A 64 -6.88 -22.66 16.29
N LEU A 65 -6.99 -21.47 15.71
CA LEU A 65 -7.36 -21.30 14.32
C LEU A 65 -6.10 -21.08 13.49
N PRO A 66 -5.55 -22.11 12.82
CA PRO A 66 -4.26 -22.01 12.14
C PRO A 66 -4.23 -20.84 11.17
N GLY A 67 -3.13 -20.10 11.18
CA GLY A 67 -2.96 -18.93 10.32
C GLY A 67 -3.61 -17.64 10.81
N LEU A 68 -4.60 -17.69 11.70
CA LEU A 68 -5.28 -16.49 12.18
C LEU A 68 -4.68 -15.99 13.50
N TYR A 69 -4.34 -14.71 13.56
CA TYR A 69 -3.79 -14.06 14.75
C TYR A 69 -4.73 -13.00 15.32
N THR A 70 -4.61 -12.78 16.63
CA THR A 70 -5.22 -11.66 17.35
C THR A 70 -4.14 -10.88 18.08
N GLY A 71 -4.38 -9.61 18.34
CA GLY A 71 -3.36 -8.70 18.82
C GLY A 71 -3.92 -7.33 19.14
N CYS A 72 -3.03 -6.38 19.40
CA CYS A 72 -3.41 -5.04 19.86
C CYS A 72 -4.38 -4.35 18.91
N TYR A 73 -4.10 -4.41 17.61
CA TYR A 73 -4.92 -3.81 16.56
C TYR A 73 -5.31 -4.86 15.53
N ILE A 74 -6.61 -4.92 15.21
CA ILE A 74 -7.19 -5.88 14.26
C ILE A 74 -6.45 -5.86 12.93
N VAL A 75 -6.10 -4.68 12.41
CA VAL A 75 -5.40 -4.54 11.14
C VAL A 75 -3.99 -5.13 11.21
N ASP A 76 -3.24 -4.87 12.29
CA ASP A 76 -1.90 -5.44 12.49
C ASP A 76 -1.94 -6.96 12.65
N SER A 77 -2.96 -7.49 13.34
CA SER A 77 -3.16 -8.93 13.47
C SER A 77 -3.55 -9.58 12.15
N LEU A 78 -4.44 -8.94 11.39
CA LEU A 78 -4.89 -9.42 10.09
C LEU A 78 -3.74 -9.48 9.10
N LEU A 79 -2.95 -8.42 8.97
CA LEU A 79 -1.82 -8.37 8.03
C LEU A 79 -0.76 -9.44 8.32
N GLN A 80 -0.56 -9.79 9.59
CA GLN A 80 0.35 -10.84 10.02
C GLN A 80 -0.28 -12.25 9.98
N SER A 81 -1.59 -12.34 9.78
CA SER A 81 -2.29 -13.61 9.57
C SER A 81 -2.07 -14.13 8.16
N ASP A 82 -2.31 -15.41 7.97
CA ASP A 82 -2.34 -16.08 6.68
C ASP A 82 -3.68 -16.83 6.51
N LEU A 83 -3.81 -17.55 5.39
CA LEU A 83 -5.06 -18.21 5.01
C LEU A 83 -5.02 -19.72 5.26
N GLN A 84 -4.14 -20.23 6.12
CA GLN A 84 -3.94 -21.67 6.33
C GLN A 84 -5.26 -22.43 6.58
N CYS A 85 -6.10 -21.96 7.51
CA CYS A 85 -7.40 -22.60 7.79
C CYS A 85 -8.33 -22.65 6.55
N PHE A 86 -8.19 -21.74 5.59
CA PHE A 86 -9.04 -21.67 4.40
C PHE A 86 -8.72 -22.76 3.37
N TYR A 87 -7.54 -23.39 3.46
CA TYR A 87 -7.14 -24.52 2.63
C TYR A 87 -7.45 -25.89 3.29
N ASP A 88 -7.93 -25.91 4.54
CA ASP A 88 -8.27 -27.13 5.28
C ASP A 88 -9.79 -27.24 5.55
N GLN A 89 -10.43 -28.21 4.90
CA GLN A 89 -11.85 -28.47 5.07
C GLN A 89 -12.23 -28.85 6.51
N ALA A 90 -11.37 -29.55 7.24
CA ALA A 90 -11.60 -29.89 8.64
C ALA A 90 -11.60 -28.63 9.51
N CYS A 91 -10.67 -27.70 9.25
CA CYS A 91 -10.62 -26.41 9.93
C CYS A 91 -11.91 -25.60 9.68
N ILE A 92 -12.31 -25.45 8.41
CA ILE A 92 -13.55 -24.73 8.04
C ILE A 92 -14.77 -25.37 8.71
N SER A 93 -14.90 -26.69 8.65
CA SER A 93 -16.03 -27.41 9.25
C SER A 93 -16.08 -27.19 10.76
N LYS A 94 -14.92 -27.09 11.42
CA LYS A 94 -14.83 -26.78 12.85
C LYS A 94 -15.24 -25.34 13.14
N VAL A 95 -14.81 -24.36 12.33
CA VAL A 95 -15.26 -22.96 12.44
C VAL A 95 -16.78 -22.86 12.30
N GLN A 96 -17.35 -23.53 11.30
CA GLN A 96 -18.79 -23.55 11.07
C GLN A 96 -19.56 -24.10 12.27
N SER A 97 -19.01 -25.08 12.99
CA SER A 97 -19.64 -25.60 14.21
C SER A 97 -19.83 -24.55 15.31
N TYR A 98 -19.01 -23.50 15.33
CA TYR A 98 -19.12 -22.39 16.29
C TYR A 98 -20.04 -21.25 15.83
N LEU A 99 -20.34 -21.14 14.52
CA LEU A 99 -21.15 -20.06 13.96
C LEU A 99 -22.67 -20.30 14.05
N GLY A 100 -23.09 -21.50 14.45
CA GLY A 100 -24.50 -21.85 14.64
C GLY A 100 -25.25 -22.23 13.35
N SER A 101 -26.41 -22.88 13.49
CA SER A 101 -27.13 -23.57 12.40
C SER A 101 -27.80 -22.66 11.37
N SER A 102 -27.88 -21.34 11.59
CA SER A 102 -28.56 -20.40 10.68
C SER A 102 -27.76 -20.06 9.42
N THR A 103 -26.48 -20.48 9.35
CA THR A 103 -25.57 -20.19 8.23
C THR A 103 -24.82 -21.44 7.80
N LEU A 104 -25.54 -22.53 7.52
CA LEU A 104 -24.99 -23.69 6.79
C LEU A 104 -24.76 -23.30 5.32
N MET A 105 -23.88 -22.34 5.10
CA MET A 105 -23.31 -22.09 3.78
C MET A 105 -22.40 -23.28 3.47
N ASN A 106 -22.57 -23.87 2.29
CA ASN A 106 -21.69 -24.93 1.81
C ASN A 106 -20.35 -24.29 1.43
N VAL A 107 -19.46 -24.15 2.41
CA VAL A 107 -18.13 -23.56 2.23
C VAL A 107 -17.13 -24.69 2.01
N THR A 108 -16.54 -24.70 0.81
CA THR A 108 -15.47 -25.62 0.45
C THR A 108 -14.12 -24.95 0.68
N ALA A 109 -13.15 -25.74 1.13
CA ALA A 109 -11.77 -25.32 1.24
C ALA A 109 -11.21 -24.88 -0.11
N LEU A 110 -10.32 -23.90 -0.07
CA LEU A 110 -9.56 -23.44 -1.22
C LEU A 110 -8.64 -24.57 -1.71
N ASN A 111 -8.37 -24.57 -3.03
CA ASN A 111 -7.48 -25.55 -3.63
C ASN A 111 -6.10 -24.93 -3.84
N ILE A 112 -5.12 -25.38 -3.08
CA ILE A 112 -3.73 -24.90 -3.18
C ILE A 112 -3.12 -25.11 -4.57
N SER A 113 -3.57 -26.12 -5.32
CA SER A 113 -3.09 -26.38 -6.68
C SER A 113 -3.58 -25.38 -7.71
N LEU A 114 -4.59 -24.56 -7.38
CA LEU A 114 -5.06 -23.46 -8.23
C LEU A 114 -4.33 -22.15 -7.94
N SER A 115 -3.62 -22.06 -6.82
CA SER A 115 -2.81 -20.89 -6.50
C SER A 115 -1.55 -20.88 -7.35
N ILE A 116 -1.28 -19.73 -7.97
CA ILE A 116 -0.14 -19.55 -8.88
C ILE A 116 0.96 -18.77 -8.17
N GLN A 117 0.57 -17.82 -7.31
CA GLN A 117 1.48 -16.83 -6.76
C GLN A 117 1.63 -16.92 -5.24
N PHE A 118 0.56 -17.23 -4.50
CA PHE A 118 0.57 -17.21 -3.03
C PHE A 118 0.56 -18.61 -2.44
N LEU A 119 1.45 -18.87 -1.49
CA LEU A 119 1.46 -20.13 -0.75
C LEU A 119 0.42 -20.07 0.39
N GLU A 120 0.07 -21.22 0.95
CA GLU A 120 -0.87 -21.33 2.08
C GLU A 120 -0.43 -20.50 3.30
N ASN A 121 0.88 -20.38 3.51
CA ASN A 121 1.50 -19.63 4.60
C ASN A 121 1.91 -18.19 4.19
N SER A 122 1.50 -17.71 3.01
CA SER A 122 1.69 -16.31 2.64
C SER A 122 0.83 -15.43 3.54
N THR A 123 1.45 -14.41 4.14
CA THR A 123 0.71 -13.50 5.02
C THR A 123 -0.25 -12.64 4.20
N ILE A 124 -1.32 -12.17 4.83
CA ILE A 124 -2.24 -11.23 4.19
C ILE A 124 -1.52 -9.94 3.80
N SER A 125 -0.46 -9.53 4.51
CA SER A 125 0.41 -8.45 4.06
C SER A 125 1.03 -8.76 2.69
N ASP A 126 1.65 -9.94 2.53
CA ASP A 126 2.28 -10.34 1.27
C ASP A 126 1.27 -10.40 0.11
N ILE A 127 0.04 -10.83 0.41
CA ILE A 127 -1.06 -10.91 -0.55
C ILE A 127 -1.51 -9.50 -0.95
N ILE A 128 -1.74 -8.61 0.01
CA ILE A 128 -2.18 -7.22 -0.23
C ILE A 128 -1.10 -6.40 -0.94
N ASP A 129 0.18 -6.59 -0.59
CA ASP A 129 1.31 -5.90 -1.23
C ASP A 129 1.41 -6.25 -2.73
N GLN A 130 0.87 -7.40 -3.12
CA GLN A 130 0.74 -7.85 -4.50
C GLN A 130 -0.69 -7.69 -5.05
N LEU A 131 -1.47 -6.80 -4.44
CA LEU A 131 -2.85 -6.43 -4.81
C LEU A 131 -3.83 -7.61 -4.84
N MET A 132 -3.49 -8.71 -4.17
CA MET A 132 -4.24 -9.96 -4.18
C MET A 132 -4.42 -10.56 -5.58
N VAL A 133 -3.53 -10.22 -6.52
CA VAL A 133 -3.57 -10.71 -7.91
C VAL A 133 -2.75 -12.00 -7.99
N GLU A 134 -3.36 -13.08 -8.48
CA GLU A 134 -2.70 -14.39 -8.71
C GLU A 134 -2.01 -14.47 -10.08
N GLU A 135 -2.60 -13.85 -11.10
CA GLU A 135 -2.07 -13.85 -12.46
C GLU A 135 -2.47 -12.57 -13.20
N TRP A 136 -1.50 -11.97 -13.90
CA TRP A 136 -1.75 -10.84 -14.80
C TRP A 136 -2.03 -11.34 -16.21
N ILE A 137 -3.29 -11.25 -16.64
CA ILE A 137 -3.67 -11.56 -18.01
C ILE A 137 -3.26 -10.39 -18.91
N ASN A 138 -2.22 -10.59 -19.73
CA ASN A 138 -1.71 -9.56 -20.66
C ASN A 138 -2.65 -9.27 -21.85
N SER A 139 -3.73 -10.05 -22.05
CA SER A 139 -4.78 -9.72 -23.03
C SER A 139 -5.69 -8.64 -22.47
N SER A 140 -5.19 -7.42 -22.50
CA SER A 140 -5.89 -6.24 -22.04
C SER A 140 -7.06 -5.91 -22.98
N MET A 141 -8.25 -6.43 -22.66
CA MET A 141 -9.51 -5.95 -23.24
C MET A 141 -9.85 -4.60 -22.60
N TYR A 142 -9.01 -3.58 -22.87
CA TYR A 142 -9.23 -2.22 -22.40
C TYR A 142 -10.61 -1.69 -22.83
N GLU A 143 -11.12 -2.11 -24.00
CA GLU A 143 -12.47 -1.78 -24.45
C GLU A 143 -13.55 -2.15 -23.43
N ASN A 144 -13.53 -3.37 -22.91
CA ASN A 144 -14.51 -3.82 -21.92
C ASN A 144 -14.36 -3.07 -20.59
N TYR A 145 -13.11 -2.84 -20.15
CA TYR A 145 -12.86 -2.07 -18.93
C TYR A 145 -13.40 -0.65 -19.03
N TYR A 146 -13.14 0.05 -20.14
CA TYR A 146 -13.62 1.42 -20.34
C TYR A 146 -15.12 1.50 -20.60
N SER A 147 -15.73 0.47 -21.21
CA SER A 147 -17.19 0.43 -21.39
C SER A 147 -17.94 0.26 -20.07
N GLU A 148 -17.38 -0.53 -19.14
CA GLU A 148 -17.95 -0.75 -17.80
C GLU A 148 -17.71 0.46 -16.88
N CYS A 149 -16.48 0.99 -16.86
CA CYS A 149 -16.13 2.08 -15.94
C CYS A 149 -16.72 3.45 -16.34
N GLN A 150 -17.18 3.62 -17.59
CA GLN A 150 -17.76 4.86 -18.14
C GLN A 150 -17.12 6.13 -17.55
N PRO A 151 -15.80 6.33 -17.70
CA PRO A 151 -15.12 7.43 -17.04
C PRO A 151 -15.68 8.77 -17.53
N LEU A 152 -15.99 9.67 -16.60
CA LEU A 152 -16.49 11.03 -16.91
C LEU A 152 -15.50 11.85 -17.74
N HIS A 153 -14.20 11.61 -17.55
CA HIS A 153 -13.13 12.28 -18.29
C HIS A 153 -12.05 11.26 -18.67
N CYS A 154 -11.73 11.21 -19.96
CA CYS A 154 -10.60 10.42 -20.46
C CYS A 154 -9.36 11.30 -20.51
N THR A 155 -8.29 10.87 -19.86
CA THR A 155 -6.96 11.50 -20.00
C THR A 155 -6.06 10.52 -20.72
N TYR A 156 -5.52 10.91 -21.87
CA TYR A 156 -4.56 10.09 -22.60
C TYR A 156 -3.23 10.82 -22.68
N THR A 157 -2.16 10.10 -22.37
CA THR A 157 -0.79 10.58 -22.56
C THR A 157 -0.27 10.00 -23.85
N VAL A 158 -0.08 10.83 -24.87
CA VAL A 158 0.57 10.40 -26.10
C VAL A 158 2.07 10.35 -25.82
N THR A 159 2.57 9.18 -25.43
CA THR A 159 4.02 8.93 -25.33
C THR A 159 4.55 8.67 -26.74
N THR A 160 4.90 9.73 -27.47
CA THR A 160 5.71 9.56 -28.68
C THR A 160 7.09 9.10 -28.26
N LYS A 161 7.44 7.84 -28.55
CA LYS A 161 8.85 7.41 -28.50
C LYS A 161 9.57 8.18 -29.59
N ASN A 162 10.26 9.25 -29.22
CA ASN A 162 11.12 9.98 -30.16
C ASN A 162 12.13 8.98 -30.72
N SER A 163 12.04 8.71 -32.02
CA SER A 163 12.97 7.79 -32.67
C SER A 163 14.39 8.30 -32.47
N VAL A 164 15.36 7.39 -32.42
CA VAL A 164 16.79 7.75 -32.30
C VAL A 164 17.19 8.78 -33.37
N ILE A 165 16.59 8.68 -34.57
CA ILE A 165 16.76 9.62 -35.68
C ILE A 165 16.28 11.04 -35.30
N TYR A 166 15.15 11.17 -34.62
CA TYR A 166 14.64 12.45 -34.14
C TYR A 166 15.61 13.11 -33.14
N ILE A 167 16.17 12.34 -32.21
CA ILE A 167 17.14 12.86 -31.23
C ILE A 167 18.41 13.37 -31.94
N ILE A 168 18.95 12.58 -32.87
CA ILE A 168 20.17 12.93 -33.61
C ILE A 168 19.96 14.19 -34.48
N THR A 169 18.85 14.24 -35.22
CA THR A 169 18.54 15.39 -36.09
C THR A 169 18.33 16.67 -35.30
N THR A 170 17.69 16.57 -34.12
CA THR A 170 17.51 17.71 -33.22
C THR A 170 18.84 18.24 -32.70
N LEU A 171 19.76 17.37 -32.27
CA LEU A 171 21.10 17.77 -31.81
C LEU A 171 21.93 18.44 -32.91
N ILE A 172 21.93 17.88 -34.12
CA ILE A 172 22.63 18.46 -35.28
C ILE A 172 22.05 19.84 -35.60
N GLY A 173 20.72 19.98 -35.61
CA GLY A 173 20.04 21.25 -35.84
C GLY A 173 20.38 22.31 -34.79
N LEU A 174 20.44 21.92 -33.52
CA LEU A 174 20.76 22.82 -32.40
C LEU A 174 22.20 23.34 -32.49
N VAL A 175 23.17 22.44 -32.71
CA VAL A 175 24.59 22.81 -32.83
C VAL A 175 24.82 23.66 -34.09
N GLY A 176 24.28 23.23 -35.23
CA GLY A 176 24.42 23.95 -36.49
C GLY A 176 23.76 25.33 -36.46
N GLY A 177 22.55 25.42 -35.91
CA GLY A 177 21.81 26.67 -35.76
C GLY A 177 22.54 27.65 -34.84
N LEU A 178 22.99 27.19 -33.67
CA LEU A 178 23.67 28.03 -32.69
C LEU A 178 24.96 28.64 -33.25
N ILE A 179 25.80 27.83 -33.91
CA ILE A 179 27.06 28.31 -34.51
C ILE A 179 26.78 29.35 -35.59
N THR A 180 25.77 29.12 -36.43
CA THR A 180 25.42 30.01 -37.54
C THR A 180 24.90 31.35 -37.03
N VAL A 181 24.00 31.33 -36.04
CA VAL A 181 23.45 32.53 -35.41
C VAL A 181 24.55 33.33 -34.72
N LEU A 182 25.46 32.69 -33.97
CA LEU A 182 26.57 33.39 -33.32
C LEU A 182 27.48 34.09 -34.33
N LYS A 183 27.85 33.40 -35.43
CA LYS A 183 28.71 33.98 -36.48
C LYS A 183 28.11 35.20 -37.15
N LEU A 184 26.78 35.31 -37.24
CA LEU A 184 26.09 36.47 -37.80
C LEU A 184 25.90 37.59 -36.77
N THR A 185 25.46 37.24 -35.56
CA THR A 185 25.09 38.20 -34.52
C THR A 185 26.30 38.86 -33.86
N VAL A 186 27.37 38.12 -33.59
CA VAL A 186 28.59 38.63 -32.94
C VAL A 186 29.22 39.80 -33.72
N PRO A 187 29.53 39.71 -35.03
CA PRO A 187 30.12 40.84 -35.76
C PRO A 187 29.16 42.04 -35.86
N MET A 188 27.85 41.79 -35.92
CA MET A 188 26.85 42.86 -35.93
C MET A 188 26.84 43.62 -34.59
N LEU A 189 26.83 42.90 -33.47
CA LEU A 189 26.91 43.46 -32.12
C LEU A 189 28.23 44.20 -31.88
N VAL A 190 29.37 43.64 -32.31
CA VAL A 190 30.69 44.28 -32.19
C VAL A 190 30.74 45.60 -32.99
N LYS A 191 30.22 45.60 -34.23
CA LYS A 191 30.14 46.83 -35.03
C LYS A 191 29.25 47.89 -34.36
N PHE A 192 28.15 47.47 -33.75
CA PHE A 192 27.24 48.37 -33.05
C PHE A 192 27.87 48.96 -31.78
N ALA A 193 28.55 48.13 -30.98
CA ALA A 193 29.29 48.56 -29.79
C ALA A 193 30.41 49.56 -30.14
N ARG A 194 31.24 49.27 -31.17
CA ARG A 194 32.27 50.20 -31.65
C ARG A 194 31.69 51.53 -32.12
N LYS A 195 30.54 51.51 -32.82
CA LYS A 195 29.86 52.75 -33.24
C LYS A 195 29.35 53.59 -32.06
N ARG A 196 28.88 52.95 -30.98
CA ARG A 196 28.47 53.66 -29.76
C ARG A 196 29.66 54.27 -29.03
N MET A 197 30.75 53.52 -28.83
CA MET A 197 31.96 54.05 -28.19
C MET A 197 32.56 55.23 -28.97
N HIS A 198 32.60 55.17 -30.30
CA HIS A 198 33.06 56.30 -31.12
C HIS A 198 32.14 57.52 -31.10
N LYS A 199 30.84 57.36 -30.78
CA LYS A 199 29.93 58.48 -30.60
C LYS A 199 30.13 59.16 -29.24
N GLU A 200 30.35 58.40 -28.18
CA GLU A 200 30.61 58.95 -26.84
C GLU A 200 31.92 59.76 -26.80
N VAL A 201 32.99 59.27 -27.42
CA VAL A 201 34.29 59.99 -27.50
C VAL A 201 34.22 61.30 -28.31
N LYS A 202 33.27 61.47 -29.23
CA LYS A 202 33.09 62.72 -30.01
C LYS A 202 32.26 63.79 -29.30
N THR A 203 31.68 63.48 -28.14
CA THR A 203 30.78 64.40 -27.42
C THR A 203 31.50 65.09 -26.25
N GLU A 204 32.78 64.78 -26.01
CA GLU A 204 33.63 65.35 -24.94
C GLU A 204 34.79 66.24 -25.44
N THR A 205 34.75 66.68 -26.71
CA THR A 205 35.64 67.72 -27.28
C THR A 205 34.82 68.86 -27.85
#